data_AF-Q1GTQ5-F1
#
_entry.id   AF-Q1GTQ5-F1
#
_cell.length_a   1.000
_cell.length_b   1.000
_cell.length_c   1.000
_cell.angle_alpha   90.00
_cell.angle_beta   90.00
_cell.angle_gamma   90.00
#
_symmetry.space_group_name_H-M   'P 1'
#
loop_
_entity.id
_entity.type
_entity.pdbx_description
1 polymer ?
#
loop_
_entity_poly.entity_id
_entity_poly.type
_entity_poly.pdbx_seq_one_letter_code
_entity_poly.pdbx_strand_id
1 'polypeptide(L)'
;MSEADVILAALIMIAATLYSSVGHAGASGYLAAMALFGLSPDVMRPTALALNILVASLAVYRYSRAGQNDWRLLLPFAVASVPAAFLGGLIDVPPWLYRPMVGVVLLFSAFHLVRTARRSENIDAAARRPPVPAALAVDLR
;
A
#
# COMPACT_ATOMS: atom_id res chain seq x y z
N MET A 1 -11.63 -23.32 10.83
CA MET A 1 -11.64 -21.96 10.28
C MET A 1 -13.07 -21.48 10.32
N SER A 2 -13.32 -20.36 11.00
CA SER A 2 -14.66 -19.77 11.03
C SER A 2 -14.99 -19.11 9.69
N GLU A 3 -16.27 -18.89 9.40
CA GLU A 3 -16.72 -18.18 8.20
C GLU A 3 -16.12 -16.77 8.11
N ALA A 4 -15.93 -16.11 9.25
CA ALA A 4 -15.28 -14.80 9.35
C ALA A 4 -13.81 -14.82 8.90
N ASP A 5 -13.07 -15.89 9.22
CA ASP A 5 -11.65 -16.01 8.82
C ASP A 5 -11.50 -16.11 7.30
N VAL A 6 -12.44 -16.81 6.65
CA VAL A 6 -12.45 -16.96 5.19
C VAL A 6 -12.73 -15.63 4.50
N ILE A 7 -13.71 -14.87 5.00
CA ILE A 7 -14.04 -13.55 4.46
C ILE A 7 -12.87 -12.57 4.66
N LEU A 8 -12.24 -12.58 5.83
CA LEU A 8 -11.07 -11.75 6.09
C LEU A 8 -9.89 -12.09 5.16
N ALA A 9 -9.61 -13.38 4.96
CA ALA A 9 -8.57 -13.83 4.03
C ALA A 9 -8.85 -13.37 2.59
N ALA A 10 -10.11 -13.46 2.14
CA ALA A 10 -10.52 -12.99 0.83
C ALA A 10 -10.33 -11.46 0.68
N LEU A 11 -10.71 -10.67 1.68
CA LEU A 11 -10.52 -9.21 1.67
C LEU A 11 -9.04 -8.83 1.64
N ILE A 12 -8.19 -9.50 2.44
CA ILE A 12 -6.74 -9.29 2.43
C ILE A 12 -6.16 -9.64 1.06
N MET A 13 -6.59 -10.76 0.45
CA MET A 13 -6.14 -11.16 -0.88
C MET A 13 -6.53 -10.16 -1.96
N ILE A 14 -7.77 -9.65 -1.93
CA ILE A 14 -8.24 -8.62 -2.86
C ILE A 14 -7.42 -7.33 -2.68
N ALA A 15 -7.26 -6.87 -1.43
CA ALA A 15 -6.48 -5.67 -1.11
C ALA A 15 -5.03 -5.82 -1.57
N ALA A 16 -4.38 -6.95 -1.27
CA ALA A 16 -3.01 -7.22 -1.69
C ALA A 16 -2.86 -7.25 -3.22
N THR A 17 -3.81 -7.84 -3.94
CA THR A 17 -3.80 -7.91 -5.40
C THR A 17 -3.96 -6.52 -6.02
N LEU A 18 -4.93 -5.74 -5.53
CA LEU A 18 -5.18 -4.37 -6.01
C LEU A 18 -4.01 -3.43 -5.72
N TYR A 19 -3.42 -3.49 -4.54
CA TYR A 19 -2.33 -2.58 -4.17
C TYR A 19 -1.01 -2.98 -4.88
N SER A 20 -0.78 -4.28 -5.08
CA SER A 20 0.33 -4.82 -5.87
C SER A 20 0.28 -4.39 -7.35
N SER A 21 -0.92 -4.23 -7.94
CA SER A 21 -1.05 -3.83 -9.35
C SER A 21 -0.56 -2.40 -9.62
N VAL A 22 -0.67 -1.52 -8.63
CA VAL A 22 -0.12 -0.15 -8.63
C VAL A 22 1.29 -0.06 -8.02
N GLY A 23 1.91 -1.19 -7.67
CA GLY A 23 3.27 -1.26 -7.14
C GLY A 23 3.43 -0.82 -5.68
N HIS A 24 2.32 -0.79 -4.93
CA HIS A 24 2.27 -0.25 -3.59
C HIS A 24 2.10 -1.40 -2.58
N ALA A 25 2.70 -1.33 -1.40
CA ALA A 25 2.51 -2.32 -0.34
C ALA A 25 1.26 -1.97 0.48
N GLY A 26 0.25 -2.84 0.48
CA GLY A 26 -1.16 -2.62 0.89
C GLY A 26 -1.44 -2.26 2.35
N ALA A 27 -0.50 -1.62 3.05
CA ALA A 27 -0.47 -1.43 4.50
C ALA A 27 -1.83 -1.04 5.08
N SER A 28 -2.44 0.00 4.53
CA SER A 28 -3.74 0.52 4.97
C SER A 28 -4.90 -0.46 4.74
N GLY A 29 -4.90 -1.21 3.64
CA GLY A 29 -6.00 -2.09 3.24
C GLY A 29 -6.20 -3.29 4.17
N TYR A 30 -5.14 -4.04 4.47
CA TYR A 30 -5.26 -5.15 5.42
C TYR A 30 -5.35 -4.69 6.88
N LEU A 31 -4.74 -3.56 7.26
CA LEU A 31 -4.99 -2.97 8.58
C LEU A 31 -6.46 -2.59 8.76
N ALA A 32 -7.10 -2.01 7.73
CA ALA A 32 -8.52 -1.69 7.74
C ALA A 32 -9.38 -2.96 7.85
N ALA A 33 -9.09 -3.98 7.04
CA ALA A 33 -9.82 -5.24 7.08
C ALA A 33 -9.69 -5.92 8.45
N MET A 34 -8.48 -6.01 9.00
CA MET A 34 -8.26 -6.60 10.33
C MET A 34 -8.91 -5.78 11.45
N ALA A 35 -8.92 -4.44 11.35
CA ALA A 35 -9.61 -3.58 12.30
C ALA A 35 -11.12 -3.79 12.26
N LEU A 36 -11.70 -3.92 11.06
CA LEU A 36 -13.14 -4.14 10.86
C LEU A 36 -13.60 -5.48 11.43
N PHE A 37 -12.76 -6.51 11.33
CA PHE A 37 -12.98 -7.83 11.92
C PHE A 37 -12.64 -7.89 13.43
N GLY A 38 -12.25 -6.76 14.03
CA GLY A 38 -12.06 -6.65 15.47
C GLY A 38 -10.84 -7.38 16.01
N LEU A 39 -9.83 -7.67 15.17
CA LEU A 39 -8.59 -8.29 15.65
C LEU A 39 -7.91 -7.44 16.73
N SER A 40 -7.17 -8.09 17.63
CA SER A 40 -6.39 -7.39 18.65
C SER A 40 -5.17 -6.72 18.00
N PRO A 41 -4.71 -5.56 18.53
CA PRO A 41 -3.48 -4.92 18.06
C PRO A 41 -2.25 -5.82 18.09
N ASP A 42 -2.24 -6.81 18.98
CA ASP A 42 -1.15 -7.78 19.18
C ASP A 42 -1.02 -8.77 18.02
N VAL A 43 -2.12 -9.04 17.30
CA VAL A 43 -2.11 -9.83 16.07
C VAL A 43 -1.99 -8.92 14.85
N MET A 44 -2.70 -7.79 14.84
CA MET A 44 -2.71 -6.87 13.70
C MET A 44 -1.32 -6.34 13.34
N ARG A 45 -0.53 -5.88 14.32
CA ARG A 45 0.80 -5.30 14.11
C ARG A 45 1.78 -6.28 13.45
N PRO A 46 2.03 -7.49 14.01
CA PRO A 46 2.95 -8.44 13.40
C PRO A 46 2.44 -8.98 12.06
N THR A 47 1.13 -9.20 11.89
CA THR A 47 0.57 -9.62 10.60
C THR A 47 0.76 -8.56 9.53
N ALA A 48 0.52 -7.28 9.83
CA ALA A 48 0.73 -6.18 8.89
C ALA A 48 2.21 -6.05 8.49
N LEU A 49 3.14 -6.21 9.45
CA LEU A 49 4.57 -6.18 9.16
C LEU A 49 4.99 -7.34 8.25
N ALA A 50 4.54 -8.56 8.52
CA ALA A 50 4.83 -9.73 7.71
C ALA A 50 4.31 -9.56 6.26
N LEU A 51 3.08 -9.08 6.11
CA LEU A 51 2.49 -8.79 4.79
C LEU A 51 3.24 -7.69 4.05
N ASN A 52 3.64 -6.61 4.74
CA ASN A 52 4.46 -5.54 4.16
C ASN A 52 5.77 -6.09 3.59
N ILE A 53 6.49 -6.91 4.35
CA ILE A 53 7.76 -7.51 3.91
C ILE A 53 7.53 -8.40 2.69
N LEU A 54 6.48 -9.24 2.70
CA LEU A 54 6.18 -10.15 1.60
C LEU A 54 5.85 -9.39 0.30
N VAL A 55 4.92 -8.43 0.36
CA VAL A 55 4.50 -7.66 -0.82
C VAL A 55 5.63 -6.77 -1.35
N ALA A 56 6.39 -6.13 -0.46
CA ALA A 56 7.55 -5.34 -0.85
C ALA A 56 8.63 -6.22 -1.50
N SER A 57 8.92 -7.39 -0.94
CA SER A 57 9.90 -8.33 -1.53
C SER A 57 9.46 -8.80 -2.91
N LEU A 58 8.17 -9.10 -3.10
CA LEU A 58 7.63 -9.46 -4.40
C LEU A 58 7.74 -8.31 -5.42
N ALA A 59 7.47 -7.08 -4.99
CA ALA A 59 7.64 -5.89 -5.83
C ALA A 59 9.10 -5.73 -6.25
N VAL A 60 10.04 -5.77 -5.29
CA VAL A 60 11.49 -5.71 -5.57
C VAL A 60 11.91 -6.81 -6.54
N TYR A 61 11.44 -8.05 -6.34
CA TYR A 61 11.73 -9.16 -7.25
C TYR A 61 11.22 -8.89 -8.68
N ARG A 62 9.97 -8.43 -8.82
CA ARG A 62 9.37 -8.12 -10.13
C ARG A 62 10.09 -6.98 -10.84
N TYR A 63 10.38 -5.87 -10.15
CA TYR A 63 11.10 -4.73 -10.72
C TYR A 63 12.56 -5.06 -11.05
N SER A 64 13.20 -5.88 -10.22
CA SER A 64 14.57 -6.35 -10.48
C SER A 64 14.63 -7.24 -11.72
N ARG A 65 13.65 -8.14 -11.90
CA ARG A 65 13.54 -8.96 -13.12
C ARG A 65 13.30 -8.11 -14.37
N ALA A 66 12.61 -6.98 -14.25
CA ALA A 66 12.38 -6.04 -15.34
C ALA A 66 13.56 -5.08 -15.59
N GLY A 67 14.66 -5.17 -14.83
CA GLY A 67 15.82 -4.28 -14.96
C GLY A 67 15.56 -2.82 -14.53
N GLN A 68 14.43 -2.54 -13.88
CA GLN A 68 14.00 -1.18 -13.51
C GLN A 68 14.40 -0.80 -12.08
N ASN A 69 15.17 -1.65 -11.40
CA ASN A 69 15.44 -1.51 -9.98
C ASN A 69 16.83 -0.88 -9.73
N ASP A 70 16.87 0.31 -9.12
CA ASP A 70 18.12 0.92 -8.68
C ASP A 70 18.50 0.42 -7.27
N TRP A 71 19.39 -0.58 -7.24
CA TRP A 71 19.89 -1.15 -5.99
C TRP A 71 20.63 -0.15 -5.11
N ARG A 72 21.21 0.92 -5.67
CA ARG A 72 21.91 1.96 -4.88
C ARG A 72 20.94 2.82 -4.09
N LEU A 73 19.71 2.95 -4.57
CA LEU A 73 18.65 3.66 -3.86
C LEU A 73 17.93 2.74 -2.88
N LEU A 74 17.70 1.48 -3.25
CA LEU A 74 16.96 0.53 -2.42
C LEU A 74 17.68 0.14 -1.13
N LEU A 75 18.99 -0.09 -1.20
CA LEU A 75 19.79 -0.50 -0.05
C LEU A 75 19.74 0.47 1.15
N PRO A 76 19.98 1.78 0.98
CA PRO A 76 19.91 2.72 2.10
C PRO A 76 18.49 2.82 2.69
N PHE A 77 17.44 2.77 1.85
CA PHE A 77 16.06 2.73 2.35
C PHE A 77 15.76 1.45 3.13
N ALA A 78 16.21 0.28 2.66
CA ALA A 78 16.03 -0.98 3.35
C ALA A 78 16.73 -0.98 4.71
N VAL A 79 18.01 -0.55 4.74
CA VAL A 79 18.81 -0.48 5.98
C VAL A 79 18.21 0.50 6.98
N ALA A 80 17.74 1.67 6.52
CA ALA A 80 17.08 2.65 7.39
C ALA A 80 15.70 2.19 7.88
N SER A 81 15.00 1.37 7.10
CA SER A 81 13.66 0.87 7.45
C SER A 81 13.70 -0.17 8.57
N VAL A 82 14.75 -0.99 8.67
CA VAL A 82 14.88 -2.00 9.74
C VAL A 82 14.82 -1.40 11.16
N PRO A 83 15.68 -0.43 11.53
CA PRO A 83 15.62 0.16 12.87
C PRO A 83 14.32 0.95 13.08
N ALA A 84 13.81 1.65 12.07
CA ALA A 84 12.55 2.38 12.16
C ALA A 84 11.35 1.45 12.42
N ALA A 85 11.29 0.30 11.72
CA ALA A 85 10.25 -0.71 11.93
C ALA A 85 10.38 -1.38 13.31
N PHE A 86 11.60 -1.63 13.78
CA PHE A 86 11.85 -2.18 15.11
C PHE A 86 11.42 -1.21 16.22
N LEU A 87 11.80 0.06 16.13
CA LEU A 87 11.33 1.11 17.03
C LEU A 87 9.81 1.25 17.01
N GLY A 88 9.19 1.23 15.82
CA GLY A 88 7.73 1.25 15.69
C GLY A 88 7.03 0.04 16.31
N GLY A 89 7.66 -1.14 16.27
CA GLY A 89 7.15 -2.37 16.88
C GLY A 89 7.30 -2.41 18.41
N LEU A 90 8.33 -1.75 18.95
CA LEU A 90 8.58 -1.63 20.40
C LEU A 90 7.60 -0.70 21.11
N ILE A 91 7.01 0.25 20.39
CA ILE A 91 6.03 1.18 20.97
C ILE A 91 4.75 0.39 21.25
N ASP A 92 4.48 0.15 22.53
CA ASP A 92 3.23 -0.47 22.93
C ASP A 92 2.15 0.60 23.14
N VAL A 93 1.17 0.62 22.23
CA VAL A 93 0.07 1.57 22.25
C VAL A 93 -1.16 0.85 22.78
N PRO A 94 -1.81 1.37 23.84
CA PRO A 94 -2.94 0.68 24.41
C PRO A 94 -4.10 0.55 23.38
N PRO A 95 -4.83 -0.58 23.35
CA PRO A 95 -5.80 -0.88 22.30
C PRO A 95 -6.90 0.16 22.11
N TRP A 96 -7.31 0.83 23.20
CA TRP A 96 -8.33 1.88 23.20
C TRP A 96 -7.88 3.13 22.43
N LEU A 97 -6.57 3.37 22.30
CA LEU A 97 -6.01 4.47 21.54
C LEU A 97 -5.63 4.02 20.12
N TYR A 98 -5.08 2.81 19.97
CA TYR A 98 -4.63 2.28 18.68
C TYR A 98 -5.76 2.19 17.64
N ARG A 99 -6.90 1.60 18.01
CA ARG A 99 -8.05 1.40 17.11
C ARG A 99 -8.60 2.71 16.52
N PRO A 100 -8.94 3.74 17.33
CA PRO A 100 -9.40 5.01 16.78
C PRO A 100 -8.31 5.75 16.00
N MET A 101 -7.03 5.66 16.40
CA MET A 101 -5.93 6.25 15.62
C MET A 101 -5.86 5.66 14.20
N VAL A 102 -5.89 4.32 14.07
CA VAL A 102 -5.91 3.66 12.76
C VAL A 102 -7.15 4.09 11.96
N GLY A 103 -8.33 4.15 12.60
CA GLY A 103 -9.55 4.62 11.96
C GLY A 103 -9.44 6.04 11.39
N VAL A 104 -8.90 6.97 12.18
CA VAL A 104 -8.69 8.36 11.75
C VAL A 104 -7.70 8.44 10.58
N VAL A 105 -6.59 7.71 10.63
CA VAL A 105 -5.60 7.66 9.54
C VAL A 105 -6.22 7.11 8.26
N LEU A 106 -7.06 6.07 8.36
CA LEU A 106 -7.77 5.50 7.21
C LEU A 106 -8.78 6.48 6.60
N LEU A 107 -9.57 7.17 7.43
CA LEU A 107 -10.50 8.20 6.97
C LEU A 107 -9.77 9.36 6.29
N PHE A 108 -8.66 9.82 6.88
CA PHE A 108 -7.82 10.86 6.30
C PHE A 108 -7.25 10.42 4.95
N SER A 109 -6.76 9.19 4.86
CA SER A 109 -6.22 8.62 3.61
C SER A 109 -7.29 8.50 2.53
N ALA A 110 -8.50 8.05 2.89
CA ALA A 110 -9.64 7.98 1.99
C ALA A 110 -10.05 9.36 1.47
N PHE A 111 -10.12 10.37 2.35
CA PHE A 111 -10.40 11.74 1.95
C PHE A 111 -9.34 12.30 1.00
N HIS A 112 -8.06 12.11 1.34
CA HIS A 112 -6.94 12.58 0.52
C HIS A 112 -6.92 11.89 -0.86
N LEU A 113 -7.22 10.59 -0.91
CA LEU A 113 -7.33 9.82 -2.14
C LEU A 113 -8.43 10.36 -3.05
N VAL A 114 -9.64 10.58 -2.52
CA VAL A 114 -10.76 11.13 -3.30
C VAL A 114 -10.44 12.53 -3.83
N ARG A 115 -9.80 13.38 -3.01
CA ARG A 115 -9.39 14.71 -3.44
C ARG A 115 -8.33 14.66 -4.55
N THR A 116 -7.35 13.77 -4.43
CA THR A 116 -6.28 13.60 -5.42
C THR A 116 -6.81 13.00 -6.72
N ALA A 117 -7.69 12.00 -6.64
CA ALA A 117 -8.33 11.38 -7.80
C ALA A 117 -9.15 12.40 -8.61
N ARG A 118 -9.98 13.20 -7.93
CA ARG A 118 -10.74 14.30 -8.58
C ARG A 118 -9.83 15.37 -9.19
N ARG A 119 -8.67 15.64 -8.58
CA ARG A 119 -7.69 16.57 -9.13
C ARG A 119 -7.02 16.00 -10.38
N SER A 120 -6.69 14.71 -10.38
CA SER A 120 -6.11 14.04 -11.56
C SER A 120 -7.09 14.03 -12.72
N GLU A 121 -8.36 13.72 -12.47
CA GLU A 121 -9.42 13.78 -13.49
C GLU A 121 -9.56 15.19 -14.10
N ASN A 122 -9.48 16.24 -13.28
CA ASN A 122 -9.49 17.62 -13.77
C ASN A 122 -8.23 18.00 -14.57
N ILE A 123 -7.07 17.45 -14.22
CA ILE A 123 -5.82 17.66 -14.96
C ILE A 123 -5.88 16.93 -16.30
N ASP A 124 -6.35 15.68 -16.32
CA ASP A 124 -6.49 14.86 -17.52
C ASP A 124 -7.59 15.42 -18.45
N ALA A 125 -8.65 16.00 -17.90
CA ALA A 125 -9.67 16.72 -18.67
C ALA A 125 -9.16 18.04 -19.26
N ALA A 126 -8.23 18.72 -18.58
CA ALA A 126 -7.58 19.94 -19.08
C ALA A 126 -6.42 19.63 -20.06
N ALA A 127 -5.77 18.48 -19.91
CA ALA A 127 -4.76 17.96 -20.82
C ALA A 127 -5.44 17.42 -22.09
N ARG A 128 -5.62 18.30 -23.08
CA ARG A 128 -6.08 17.89 -24.42
C ARG A 128 -5.23 16.73 -24.91
N ARG A 129 -5.87 15.60 -25.27
CA ARG A 129 -5.22 14.48 -25.95
C ARG A 129 -4.40 15.03 -27.13
N PRO A 130 -3.09 14.75 -27.22
CA PRO A 130 -2.34 15.17 -28.40
C PRO A 130 -3.00 14.54 -29.64
N PRO A 131 -3.10 15.28 -30.76
CA PRO A 131 -3.70 14.74 -31.97
C PRO A 131 -2.94 13.46 -32.38
N VAL A 132 -3.69 12.42 -32.76
CA VAL A 132 -3.20 11.07 -33.07
C VAL A 132 -1.93 11.02 -33.94
N PRO A 133 -1.72 11.90 -34.94
CA PRO A 133 -0.47 11.92 -35.71
C PRO A 133 0.77 12.29 -34.88
N ALA A 134 0.63 13.14 -33.86
CA ALA A 134 1.72 13.55 -32.98
C ALA A 134 2.08 12.44 -31.97
N ALA A 135 1.10 11.64 -31.55
CA ALA A 135 1.36 10.47 -30.71
C ALA A 135 2.12 9.37 -31.49
N LEU A 136 1.74 9.13 -32.74
CA LEU A 136 2.41 8.16 -33.61
C LEU A 136 3.83 8.59 -34.02
N ALA A 137 4.12 9.88 -34.11
CA ALA A 137 5.45 10.39 -34.46
C ALA A 137 6.48 10.27 -33.31
N VAL A 138 6.01 10.20 -32.06
CA VAL A 138 6.89 10.07 -30.87
C VAL A 138 7.23 8.60 -30.59
N ASP A 139 6.36 7.66 -30.96
CA ASP A 139 6.53 6.21 -30.70
C ASP A 139 7.43 5.48 -31.73
N LEU A 140 7.91 6.20 -32.75
CA LEU A 140 8.77 5.70 -33.83
C LEU A 140 10.23 6.20 -33.75
N ARG A 141 10.65 6.80 -32.63
CA ARG A 141 12.04 7.19 -32.36
C ARG A 141 12.61 6.40 -31.19
#